data_AF-A0A971WF53-F1
#
_entry.id   AF-A0A971WF53-F1
#
_cell.length_a   1.000
_cell.length_b   1.000
_cell.length_c   1.000
_cell.angle_alpha   90.00
_cell.angle_beta   90.00
_cell.angle_gamma   90.00
#
_symmetry.space_group_name_H-M   'P 1'
#
loop_
_entity.id
_entity.type
_entity.pdbx_description
1 polymer ?
#
loop_
_entity_poly.entity_id
_entity_poly.type
_entity_poly.pdbx_seq_one_letter_code
_entity_poly.pdbx_strand_id
1 'polypeptide(L)' 'GVYEIGQNGDMLLLYIEDLDMNKVNRLAQRLRGRIKVRSAGKPHIAVSMVPGDEQLELLTRIFGIFASSSG' A
#
# COMPACT_ATOMS: atom_id res chain seq x y z
N GLY A 1 1.86 9.05 -8.25
CA GLY A 1 0.66 8.28 -7.84
C GLY A 1 0.98 6.80 -7.86
N VAL A 2 0.00 5.91 -7.62
CA VAL A 2 0.17 4.48 -7.95
C VAL A 2 -0.04 4.31 -9.45
N TYR A 3 0.97 3.83 -10.18
CA TYR A 3 0.88 3.65 -11.64
C TYR A 3 0.67 2.20 -12.07
N GLU A 4 0.97 1.25 -11.18
CA GLU A 4 0.81 -0.18 -11.42
C GLU A 4 0.50 -0.89 -10.10
N ILE A 5 -0.36 -1.92 -10.17
CA ILE A 5 -0.64 -2.82 -9.07
C ILE A 5 -0.18 -4.21 -9.50
N GLY A 6 0.80 -4.75 -8.78
CA GLY A 6 1.23 -6.14 -8.92
C GLY A 6 0.76 -6.99 -7.76
N GLN A 7 0.91 -8.30 -7.90
CA GLN A 7 0.70 -9.26 -6.83
C GLN A 7 1.83 -10.31 -6.83
N ASN A 8 2.34 -10.63 -5.65
CA ASN A 8 3.31 -11.70 -5.45
C ASN A 8 2.91 -12.53 -4.23
N GLY A 9 2.28 -13.68 -4.46
CA GLY A 9 1.63 -14.46 -3.42
C GLY A 9 0.60 -13.60 -2.66
N ASP A 10 0.75 -13.53 -1.35
CA ASP A 10 -0.11 -12.75 -0.46
C ASP A 10 0.33 -11.28 -0.33
N MET A 11 1.12 -10.74 -1.26
CA MET A 11 1.54 -9.34 -1.23
C MET A 11 0.97 -8.59 -2.43
N LEU A 12 0.23 -7.51 -2.16
CA LEU A 12 -0.12 -6.51 -3.15
C LEU A 12 1.02 -5.49 -3.25
N LEU A 13 1.51 -5.24 -4.46
CA LEU A 13 2.61 -4.34 -4.74
C LEU A 13 2.07 -3.08 -5.42
N LEU A 14 2.08 -1.95 -4.70
CA LEU A 14 1.62 -0.66 -5.21
C LEU A 14 2.84 0.11 -5.71
N TYR A 15 3.09 0.06 -7.01
CA TYR A 15 4.24 0.74 -7.60
C TYR A 15 3.97 2.23 -7.74
N ILE A 16 4.96 3.02 -7.33
CA ILE A 16 4.88 4.48 -7.24
C ILE A 16 6.15 5.09 -7.84
N GLU A 17 6.03 6.27 -8.44
CA GLU A 17 7.18 7.03 -8.95
C GLU A 17 7.97 7.62 -7.78
N ASP A 18 7.29 8.34 -6.90
CA ASP A 18 7.87 8.97 -5.71
C ASP A 18 7.22 8.47 -4.41
N LEU A 19 8.07 8.27 -3.40
CA LEU A 19 7.66 7.89 -2.05
C LEU A 19 7.15 9.10 -1.25
N ASP A 20 5.83 9.24 -1.17
CA ASP A 20 5.17 10.16 -0.24
C ASP A 20 5.13 9.54 1.16
N MET A 21 6.07 9.95 2.02
CA MET A 21 6.20 9.42 3.37
C MET A 21 4.99 9.72 4.26
N ASN A 22 4.19 10.75 3.97
CA ASN A 22 2.95 11.00 4.71
C ASN A 22 1.91 9.90 4.42
N LYS A 23 1.78 9.49 3.15
CA LYS A 23 0.90 8.37 2.76
C LYS A 23 1.38 7.05 3.35
N VAL A 24 2.69 6.81 3.32
CA VAL A 24 3.31 5.61 3.92
C VAL A 24 3.00 5.55 5.43
N ASN A 25 3.19 6.65 6.16
CA ASN A 25 2.91 6.71 7.59
C ASN A 25 1.42 6.47 7.89
N ARG A 26 0.50 7.05 7.10
CA ARG A 26 -0.95 6.81 7.26
C ARG A 26 -1.33 5.35 7.02
N LEU A 27 -0.72 4.70 6.02
CA LEU A 27 -0.89 3.26 5.79
C LEU A 27 -0.35 2.45 6.97
N ALA A 28 0.84 2.77 7.46
CA ALA A 28 1.47 2.05 8.57
C ALA A 28 0.58 2.06 9.83
N GLN A 29 0.00 3.23 10.14
CA GLN A 29 -0.89 3.39 11.28
C GLN A 29 -2.21 2.60 11.15
N ARG A 30 -2.79 2.55 9.93
CA ARG A 30 -4.11 1.96 9.69
C ARG A 30 -4.08 0.48 9.34
N LEU A 31 -2.97 -0.02 8.81
CA LEU A 31 -2.78 -1.41 8.40
C LEU A 31 -1.79 -2.19 9.29
N ARG A 32 -1.20 -1.54 10.31
CA ARG A 32 -0.44 -2.13 11.44
C ARG A 32 0.37 -3.39 11.10
N GLY A 33 1.63 -3.22 10.70
CA GLY A 33 2.55 -4.33 10.46
C GLY A 33 2.37 -5.05 9.12
N ARG A 34 1.34 -4.68 8.34
CA ARG A 34 1.07 -5.27 7.03
C ARG A 34 1.81 -4.61 5.87
N ILE A 35 2.64 -3.59 6.10
CA ILE A 35 3.32 -2.86 5.02
C ILE A 35 4.83 -3.02 5.03
N LYS A 36 5.42 -3.10 3.83
CA LYS A 36 6.87 -2.97 3.59
C LYS A 36 7.08 -1.93 2.50
N VAL A 37 8.11 -1.11 2.64
CA VAL A 37 8.48 -0.10 1.64
C VAL A 37 9.76 -0.54 0.94
N ARG A 38 9.75 -0.47 -0.39
CA ARG A 38 10.93 -0.65 -1.23
C ARG A 38 11.20 0.66 -1.96
N SER A 39 12.37 1.24 -1.73
CA SER A 39 12.82 2.49 -2.37
C SER A 39 13.85 2.27 -3.47
N ALA A 40 14.59 1.16 -3.44
CA ALA A 40 15.58 0.82 -4.45
C ALA A 40 14.98 -0.01 -5.60
N GLY A 41 15.46 0.22 -6.82
CA GLY A 41 14.99 -0.50 -8.01
C GLY A 41 13.65 0.06 -8.50
N LYS A 42 12.57 -0.73 -8.39
CA LYS A 42 11.20 -0.33 -8.74
C LYS A 42 10.44 0.04 -7.45
N PRO A 43 10.33 1.34 -7.09
CA PRO A 43 9.78 1.73 -5.80
C PRO A 43 8.33 1.29 -5.65
N HIS A 44 8.00 0.72 -4.49
CA HIS A 44 6.63 0.29 -4.19
C HIS A 44 6.38 0.16 -2.70
N ILE A 45 5.09 0.18 -2.37
CA ILE A 45 4.57 -0.20 -1.06
C ILE A 45 3.98 -1.60 -1.22
N ALA A 46 4.57 -2.58 -0.55
CA ALA A 46 4.03 -3.93 -0.47
C ALA A 46 3.08 -4.02 0.73
N VAL A 47 1.86 -4.51 0.50
CA VAL A 47 0.85 -4.72 1.54
C VAL A 47 0.49 -6.20 1.60
N SER A 48 0.66 -6.83 2.76
CA SER A 48 0.31 -8.24 2.94
C SER A 48 -1.20 -8.42 3.05
N MET A 49 -1.76 -9.33 2.26
CA MET A 49 -3.07 -9.94 2.47
C MET A 49 -2.98 -10.92 3.64
N VAL A 50 -3.99 -10.94 4.49
CA VAL A 50 -4.14 -11.91 5.59
C VAL A 50 -5.33 -12.83 5.31
N PRO A 51 -5.43 -14.00 5.97
CA PRO A 51 -6.57 -14.90 5.76
C PRO A 51 -7.90 -14.18 5.93
N GLY A 52 -8.77 -14.29 4.92
CA GLY A 52 -10.07 -13.64 4.88
C GLY A 52 -10.09 -12.25 4.23
N ASP A 53 -8.95 -11.68 3.83
CA ASP A 53 -8.97 -10.47 3.00
C ASP A 53 -9.45 -10.80 1.58
N GLU A 54 -10.31 -9.94 1.05
CA GLU A 54 -10.55 -9.84 -0.38
C GLU A 54 -9.65 -8.77 -0.99
N GLN A 55 -8.99 -9.09 -2.11
CA GLN A 55 -8.04 -8.20 -2.76
C GLN A 55 -8.66 -6.83 -3.11
N LEU A 56 -9.87 -6.82 -3.66
CA LEU A 56 -10.53 -5.57 -4.08
C LEU A 56 -10.89 -4.70 -2.87
N GLU A 57 -11.36 -5.30 -1.77
CA GLU A 57 -11.66 -4.57 -0.54
C GLU A 57 -10.40 -3.97 0.07
N LEU A 58 -9.30 -4.74 0.09
CA LEU A 58 -8.02 -4.25 0.58
C LEU A 58 -7.50 -3.08 -0.27
N LEU A 59 -7.56 -3.18 -1.60
CA LEU A 59 -7.22 -2.08 -2.51
C LEU A 59 -8.10 -0.85 -2.26
N THR A 60 -9.41 -1.04 -2.14
CA THR A 60 -10.36 0.05 -1.85
C THR A 60 -9.99 0.76 -0.55
N ARG A 61 -9.67 0.00 0.50
CA ARG A 61 -9.21 0.55 1.78
C ARG A 61 -7.90 1.32 1.63
N ILE A 62 -6.91 0.78 0.91
CA ILE A 62 -5.61 1.44 0.66
C ILE A 62 -5.82 2.80 -0.04
N PHE A 63 -6.60 2.82 -1.13
CA PHE A 63 -6.87 4.06 -1.86
C PHE A 63 -7.68 5.07 -1.05
N GLY A 64 -8.62 4.60 -0.21
CA GLY A 64 -9.32 5.46 0.75
C GLY A 64 -8.36 6.16 1.72
N ILE A 65 -7.31 5.47 2.19
CA ILE A 65 -6.27 6.04 3.06
C ILE A 65 -5.43 7.08 2.33
N PHE A 66 -5.12 6.83 1.06
CA PHE A 66 -4.40 7.82 0.23
C PHE A 66 -5.21 9.08 -0.02
N ALA A 67 -6.51 8.93 -0.24
CA ALA A 67 -7.44 10.05 -0.46
C ALA A 67 -7.71 10.85 0.83
N SER A 68 -7.66 10.21 2.00
CA SER A 68 -7.82 10.93 3.26
C SER A 68 -6.68 11.94 3.48
N SER A 69 -7.03 13.21 3.56
CA SER A 69 -6.14 14.28 4.02
C SER A 69 -5.82 14.06 5.50
N SER A 70 -4.56 14.31 5.87
CA SER A 70 -4.18 14.46 7.28
C SER A 70 -4.92 15.68 7.82
N GLY A 71 -5.98 15.44 8.59
CA GLY A 71 -6.50 16.43 9.55
C GLY A 71 -5.48 16.65 10.66
#